data_AF-A0A1B7VJI2-F1
#
_entry.id   AF-A0A1B7VJI2-F1
#
_cell.length_a   1.000
_cell.length_b   1.000
_cell.length_c   1.000
_cell.angle_alpha   90.00
_cell.angle_beta   90.00
_cell.angle_gamma   90.00
#
_symmetry.space_group_name_H-M   'P 1'
#
loop_
_entity.id
_entity.type
_entity.pdbx_description
1 polymer ?
#
loop_
_entity_poly.entity_id
_entity_poly.type
_entity_poly.pdbx_seq_one_letter_code
_entity_poly.pdbx_strand_id
1 'polypeptide(L)'
;MTRENVSPRQLLGTVVAVQANFYRVQMDEVVRSKESEIIAGFSSLSPSSLTPAPILLCTRRTRLKKIGQQVMVGDRVIVEEPDWAGGRGAVAEVLPRHSQLNRPAIANVNQILLVFAVADPPLEPIQLSRFLIKAESTGVDVLLCLNKCDLVSEQEKQQINDRLLAWGYQPLFISVQNHININQIATYLQDKITVIAGPSGVGKTSLINSLIPDINLRVGEVSGKLARGRHTTRHVELFEMPTGGLLADTPGFNQPDLDCSPQELIHYFPEARERLAAAHCRFSDCIHKDEPDCAVSGDWERYQHYLEFLDDALSHQNQTNQQADPESSLKLISKGKGQSQYEPKLESKKYRRISRKTQLQDLQELYRESED
;
A
#
# COMPACT_ATOMS: atom_id res chain seq x y z
N MET A 1 -49.80 -0.24 -20.89
CA MET A 1 -48.66 0.31 -21.64
C MET A 1 -47.69 0.96 -20.66
N THR A 2 -46.96 0.14 -19.92
CA THR A 2 -45.92 0.56 -18.98
C THR A 2 -44.61 0.58 -19.73
N ARG A 3 -44.09 1.78 -20.01
CA ARG A 3 -42.74 1.97 -20.54
C ARG A 3 -41.76 1.56 -19.45
N GLU A 4 -41.06 0.45 -19.68
CA GLU A 4 -39.92 0.05 -18.88
C GLU A 4 -38.86 1.16 -18.93
N ASN A 5 -38.53 1.71 -17.76
CA ASN A 5 -37.40 2.61 -17.55
C ASN A 5 -36.12 1.80 -17.82
N VAL A 6 -35.59 1.90 -19.03
CA VAL A 6 -34.22 1.50 -19.33
C VAL A 6 -33.30 2.44 -18.56
N SER A 7 -32.70 1.95 -17.47
CA SER A 7 -31.62 2.63 -16.77
C SER A 7 -30.54 3.06 -17.78
N PRO A 8 -30.06 4.32 -17.75
CA PRO A 8 -29.03 4.76 -18.67
C PRO A 8 -27.83 3.82 -18.54
N ARG A 9 -27.29 3.38 -19.67
CA ARG A 9 -26.08 2.54 -19.74
C ARG A 9 -24.98 3.25 -18.95
N GLN A 10 -24.65 2.72 -17.77
CA GLN A 10 -23.63 3.32 -16.91
C GLN A 10 -22.27 3.10 -17.56
N LEU A 11 -21.54 4.19 -17.80
CA LEU A 11 -20.20 4.13 -18.34
C LEU A 11 -19.23 3.92 -17.19
N LEU A 12 -18.74 2.69 -17.08
CA LEU A 12 -17.82 2.28 -16.03
C LEU A 12 -16.38 2.45 -16.47
N GLY A 13 -15.52 2.77 -15.51
CA GLY A 13 -14.08 2.79 -15.72
C GLY A 13 -13.31 2.69 -14.41
N THR A 14 -11.99 2.53 -14.54
CA THR A 14 -11.04 2.47 -13.44
C THR A 14 -10.16 3.72 -13.44
N VAL A 15 -9.98 4.34 -12.28
CA VAL A 15 -9.06 5.49 -12.12
C VAL A 15 -7.62 4.97 -12.15
N VAL A 16 -6.88 5.25 -13.22
CA VAL A 16 -5.48 4.79 -13.38
C VAL A 16 -4.45 5.76 -12.82
N ALA A 17 -4.77 7.06 -12.76
CA ALA A 17 -3.88 8.07 -12.17
C ALA A 17 -4.66 9.27 -11.64
N VAL A 18 -4.10 9.91 -10.61
CA VAL A 18 -4.63 11.15 -10.01
C VAL A 18 -3.61 12.27 -10.19
N GLN A 19 -4.02 13.36 -10.83
CA GLN A 19 -3.17 14.51 -11.12
C GLN A 19 -3.89 15.81 -10.75
N ALA A 20 -3.59 16.33 -9.55
CA ALA A 20 -4.18 17.54 -8.98
C ALA A 20 -5.73 17.52 -8.96
N ASN A 21 -6.38 18.14 -9.95
CA ASN A 21 -7.83 18.24 -10.06
C ASN A 21 -8.46 17.28 -11.09
N PHE A 22 -7.63 16.50 -11.78
CA PHE A 22 -8.03 15.60 -12.85
C PHE A 22 -7.72 14.15 -12.49
N TYR A 23 -8.55 13.26 -13.06
CA TYR A 23 -8.49 11.82 -12.87
C TYR A 23 -8.38 11.19 -14.25
N ARG A 24 -7.34 10.38 -14.50
CA ARG A 24 -7.27 9.59 -15.72
C ARG A 24 -8.09 8.34 -15.48
N VAL A 25 -9.17 8.16 -16.23
CA VAL A 25 -10.09 7.03 -16.10
C VAL A 25 -10.01 6.19 -17.35
N GLN A 26 -9.59 4.94 -17.20
CA GLN A 26 -9.65 3.95 -18.26
C GLN A 26 -11.06 3.36 -18.30
N MET A 27 -11.74 3.50 -19.43
CA MET A 27 -13.11 3.02 -19.60
C MET A 27 -13.14 1.53 -19.89
N ASP A 28 -14.17 0.82 -19.40
CA ASP A 28 -14.38 -0.59 -19.78
C ASP A 28 -14.79 -0.69 -21.27
N GLU A 29 -14.44 -1.80 -21.94
CA GLU A 29 -14.63 -2.03 -23.39
C GLU A 29 -16.08 -1.88 -23.92
N VAL A 30 -17.08 -1.69 -23.05
CA VAL A 30 -18.53 -1.65 -23.37
C VAL A 30 -18.93 -0.43 -24.24
N VAL A 31 -17.98 0.43 -24.63
CA VAL A 31 -18.21 1.57 -25.54
C VAL A 31 -18.31 1.16 -27.02
N ARG A 32 -18.14 -0.13 -27.38
CA ARG A 32 -18.41 -0.62 -28.75
C ARG A 32 -19.90 -0.79 -29.07
N SER A 33 -20.69 0.27 -28.90
CA SER A 33 -22.02 0.32 -29.51
C SER A 33 -22.29 1.66 -30.20
N LYS A 34 -22.29 1.56 -31.53
CA LYS A 34 -22.83 2.48 -32.55
C LYS A 34 -22.11 3.79 -32.89
N GLU A 35 -21.16 4.30 -32.11
CA GLU A 35 -20.42 5.52 -32.51
C GLU A 35 -19.05 5.23 -33.16
N SER A 36 -18.48 4.04 -32.96
CA SER A 36 -17.21 3.63 -33.57
C SER A 36 -17.27 3.47 -35.10
N GLU A 37 -18.47 3.32 -35.68
CA GLU A 37 -18.66 3.25 -37.14
C GLU A 37 -18.43 4.60 -37.84
N ILE A 38 -18.42 5.72 -37.11
CA ILE A 38 -18.23 7.04 -37.72
C ILE A 38 -16.74 7.39 -37.86
N ILE A 39 -15.85 6.73 -37.09
CA ILE A 39 -14.41 7.04 -37.08
C ILE A 39 -13.60 6.08 -37.97
N ALA A 40 -14.06 4.85 -38.17
CA ALA A 40 -13.38 3.86 -39.00
C ALA A 40 -13.91 3.85 -40.44
N GLY A 41 -13.64 4.92 -41.19
CA GLY A 41 -13.63 4.84 -42.65
C GLY A 41 -12.54 3.86 -43.09
N PHE A 42 -12.92 2.76 -43.75
CA PHE A 42 -12.05 1.75 -44.36
C PHE A 42 -11.16 0.92 -43.43
N SER A 43 -11.59 -0.31 -43.15
CA SER A 43 -10.92 -1.55 -43.59
C SER A 43 -11.33 -2.73 -42.71
N SER A 44 -11.68 -3.83 -43.37
CA SER A 44 -11.85 -5.15 -42.78
C SER A 44 -10.53 -5.61 -42.14
N LEU A 45 -10.42 -5.56 -40.82
CA LEU A 45 -9.31 -6.14 -40.09
C LEU A 45 -9.83 -7.09 -38.99
N SER A 46 -9.15 -8.23 -38.92
CA SER A 46 -9.34 -9.37 -38.04
C SER A 46 -9.37 -9.01 -36.54
N PRO A 47 -10.05 -9.82 -35.70
CA PRO A 47 -10.28 -9.52 -34.27
C PRO A 47 -9.06 -9.79 -33.36
N SER A 48 -7.85 -9.50 -33.81
CA SER A 48 -6.60 -9.85 -33.09
C SER A 48 -5.69 -8.67 -32.74
N SER A 49 -6.23 -7.45 -32.66
CA SER A 49 -5.55 -6.32 -32.03
C SER A 49 -6.42 -5.79 -30.89
N LEU A 50 -6.03 -6.11 -29.65
CA LEU A 50 -6.55 -5.42 -28.47
C LEU A 50 -6.19 -3.95 -28.63
N THR A 51 -7.20 -3.14 -28.95
CA THR A 51 -7.05 -1.69 -28.97
C THR A 51 -7.08 -1.25 -27.51
N PRO A 52 -6.10 -0.47 -27.03
CA PRO A 52 -6.07 -0.08 -25.62
C PRO A 52 -7.36 0.66 -25.28
N ALA A 53 -7.95 0.32 -24.14
CA ALA A 53 -9.25 0.87 -23.75
C ALA A 53 -9.15 2.40 -23.62
N PRO A 54 -10.18 3.16 -24.04
CA PRO A 54 -10.07 4.61 -24.13
C PRO A 54 -9.89 5.23 -22.73
N ILE A 55 -8.90 6.12 -22.61
CA ILE A 55 -8.61 6.86 -21.38
C ILE A 55 -9.22 8.25 -21.49
N LEU A 56 -10.08 8.61 -20.53
CA LEU A 56 -10.66 9.93 -20.39
C LEU A 56 -9.98 10.72 -19.27
N LEU A 57 -9.81 12.02 -19.48
CA LEU A 57 -9.42 12.97 -18.45
C LEU A 57 -10.68 13.49 -17.76
N CYS A 58 -10.97 12.96 -16.59
CA CYS A 58 -12.20 13.24 -15.87
C CYS A 58 -12.00 14.28 -14.76
N THR A 59 -13.06 15.05 -14.48
CA THR A 59 -13.14 15.92 -13.30
C THR A 59 -14.13 15.36 -12.29
N ARG A 60 -13.93 15.65 -11.00
CA ARG A 60 -14.87 15.24 -9.95
C ARG A 60 -16.06 16.20 -9.87
N ARG A 61 -17.29 15.69 -10.03
CA ARG A 61 -18.52 16.51 -9.90
C ARG A 61 -18.66 17.14 -8.51
N THR A 62 -19.29 18.30 -8.46
CA THR A 62 -19.52 19.08 -7.23
C THR A 62 -20.30 18.31 -6.16
N ARG A 63 -21.20 17.39 -6.56
CA ARG A 63 -21.95 16.53 -5.63
C ARG A 63 -21.01 15.66 -4.78
N LEU A 64 -20.01 15.02 -5.40
CA LEU A 64 -19.01 14.21 -4.69
C LEU A 64 -18.15 15.08 -3.75
N LYS A 65 -17.86 16.32 -4.13
CA LYS A 65 -17.18 17.28 -3.25
C LYS A 65 -18.02 17.63 -2.01
N LYS A 66 -19.34 17.81 -2.17
CA LYS A 66 -20.27 18.12 -1.06
C LYS A 66 -20.44 16.98 -0.07
N ILE A 67 -20.41 15.73 -0.55
CA ILE A 67 -20.52 14.52 0.29
C ILE A 67 -19.15 14.16 0.90
N GLY A 68 -18.06 14.80 0.46
CA GLY A 68 -16.71 14.51 0.96
C GLY A 68 -16.09 13.24 0.38
N GLN A 69 -16.71 12.61 -0.62
CA GLN A 69 -16.19 11.39 -1.23
C GLN A 69 -14.86 11.67 -1.96
N GLN A 70 -13.81 11.00 -1.51
CA GLN A 70 -12.50 11.03 -2.14
C GLN A 70 -12.43 10.00 -3.26
N VAL A 71 -11.84 10.40 -4.39
CA VAL A 71 -11.56 9.53 -5.54
C VAL A 71 -10.07 9.22 -5.50
N MET A 72 -9.72 7.93 -5.57
CA MET A 72 -8.36 7.42 -5.49
C MET A 72 -7.99 6.59 -6.73
N VAL A 73 -6.70 6.34 -6.91
CA VAL A 73 -6.21 5.41 -7.92
C VAL A 73 -6.74 4.01 -7.61
N GLY A 74 -7.19 3.29 -8.63
CA GLY A 74 -7.84 1.97 -8.51
C GLY A 74 -9.34 2.00 -8.19
N ASP A 75 -9.93 3.18 -7.93
CA ASP A 75 -11.38 3.29 -7.76
C ASP A 75 -12.12 2.93 -9.06
N ARG A 76 -13.18 2.14 -8.91
CA ARG A 76 -14.16 1.91 -9.97
C ARG A 76 -15.18 3.04 -9.94
N VAL A 77 -15.38 3.70 -11.06
CA VAL A 77 -16.17 4.93 -11.15
C VAL A 77 -17.18 4.88 -12.28
N ILE A 78 -18.29 5.60 -12.08
CA ILE A 78 -19.25 5.89 -13.14
C ILE A 78 -18.90 7.26 -13.72
N VAL A 79 -18.69 7.29 -15.03
CA VAL A 79 -18.42 8.51 -15.81
C VAL A 79 -19.71 8.96 -16.50
N GLU A 80 -19.98 10.26 -16.46
CA GLU A 80 -21.07 10.89 -17.21
C GLU A 80 -20.50 11.94 -18.16
N GLU A 81 -21.28 12.25 -19.21
CA GLU A 81 -20.96 13.27 -20.22
C GLU A 81 -19.56 13.07 -20.84
N PRO A 82 -19.23 11.87 -21.36
CA PRO A 82 -17.96 11.67 -22.04
C PRO A 82 -17.92 12.50 -23.33
N ASP A 83 -16.93 13.37 -23.43
CA ASP A 83 -16.52 13.96 -24.70
C ASP A 83 -15.43 13.06 -25.29
N TRP A 84 -15.83 12.13 -26.15
CA TRP A 84 -14.89 11.18 -26.79
C TRP A 84 -13.91 11.88 -27.74
N ALA A 85 -14.33 12.95 -28.40
CA ALA A 85 -13.47 13.71 -29.32
C ALA A 85 -12.42 14.52 -28.54
N GLY A 86 -12.81 15.10 -27.40
CA GLY A 86 -11.93 15.86 -26.51
C GLY A 86 -11.21 15.02 -25.45
N GLY A 87 -11.54 13.73 -25.32
CA GLY A 87 -11.00 12.82 -24.31
C GLY A 87 -11.31 13.23 -22.87
N ARG A 88 -12.51 13.79 -22.61
CA ARG A 88 -12.89 14.35 -21.29
C ARG A 88 -14.14 13.68 -20.73
N GLY A 89 -14.33 13.79 -19.42
CA GLY A 89 -15.56 13.32 -18.76
C GLY A 89 -15.71 13.86 -17.35
N ALA A 90 -16.77 13.44 -16.67
CA ALA A 90 -17.00 13.77 -15.27
C ALA A 90 -17.27 12.52 -14.43
N VAL A 91 -16.54 12.35 -13.32
CA VAL A 91 -16.81 11.29 -12.33
C VAL A 91 -18.07 11.66 -11.58
N ALA A 92 -19.12 10.86 -11.76
CA ALA A 92 -20.43 11.05 -11.14
C ALA A 92 -20.57 10.28 -9.82
N GLU A 93 -19.95 9.10 -9.75
CA GLU A 93 -20.03 8.18 -8.62
C GLU A 93 -18.75 7.33 -8.49
N VAL A 94 -18.41 6.98 -7.25
CA VAL A 94 -17.34 6.04 -6.89
C VAL A 94 -18.03 4.80 -6.32
N LEU A 95 -17.75 3.63 -6.90
CA LEU A 95 -18.33 2.37 -6.45
C LEU A 95 -17.70 1.90 -5.12
N PRO A 96 -18.36 1.01 -4.36
CA PRO A 96 -17.81 0.45 -3.13
C PRO A 96 -16.43 -0.18 -3.34
N ARG A 97 -15.52 0.07 -2.39
CA ARG A 97 -14.17 -0.50 -2.41
C ARG A 97 -14.16 -1.86 -1.73
N HIS A 98 -13.42 -2.80 -2.30
CA HIS A 98 -13.16 -4.10 -1.67
C HIS A 98 -11.87 -4.10 -0.84
N SER A 99 -10.90 -3.27 -1.20
CA SER A 99 -9.64 -3.11 -0.46
C SER A 99 -9.11 -1.68 -0.61
N GLN A 100 -8.25 -1.26 0.32
CA GLN A 100 -7.61 0.05 0.29
C GLN A 100 -6.24 -0.01 0.96
N LEU A 101 -5.21 0.37 0.22
CA LEU A 101 -3.89 0.65 0.78
C LEU A 101 -3.80 2.12 1.16
N ASN A 102 -3.21 2.41 2.32
CA ASN A 102 -3.06 3.78 2.80
C ASN A 102 -1.78 4.45 2.27
N ARG A 103 -0.71 3.68 2.06
CA ARG A 103 0.61 4.19 1.66
C ARG A 103 1.28 3.22 0.68
N PRO A 104 1.23 3.50 -0.64
CA PRO A 104 0.46 4.56 -1.29
C PRO A 104 -1.05 4.34 -1.26
N ALA A 105 -1.79 5.42 -1.48
CA ALA A 105 -3.25 5.43 -1.54
C ALA A 105 -3.75 4.79 -2.84
N ILE A 106 -4.07 3.49 -2.78
CA ILE A 106 -4.63 2.72 -3.90
C ILE A 106 -5.85 1.94 -3.40
N ALA A 107 -6.96 2.02 -4.13
CA ALA A 107 -8.16 1.25 -3.88
C ALA A 107 -8.23 -0.01 -4.75
N ASN A 108 -8.97 -1.01 -4.30
CA ASN A 108 -9.26 -2.25 -5.02
C ASN A 108 -8.01 -3.02 -5.46
N VAL A 109 -6.93 -2.93 -4.69
CA VAL A 109 -5.75 -3.78 -4.87
C VAL A 109 -6.13 -5.24 -4.59
N ASN A 110 -5.86 -6.11 -5.56
CA ASN A 110 -6.15 -7.54 -5.44
C ASN A 110 -5.00 -8.30 -4.78
N GLN A 111 -3.76 -7.93 -5.12
CA GLN A 111 -2.58 -8.63 -4.64
C GLN A 111 -1.34 -7.73 -4.55
N ILE A 112 -0.41 -8.10 -3.68
CA ILE A 112 0.92 -7.51 -3.57
C ILE A 112 1.93 -8.50 -4.14
N LEU A 113 2.65 -8.10 -5.19
CA LEU A 113 3.79 -8.85 -5.72
C LEU A 113 5.05 -8.43 -4.96
N LEU A 114 5.50 -9.27 -4.04
CA LEU A 114 6.71 -9.04 -3.27
C LEU A 114 7.92 -9.63 -3.99
N VAL A 115 8.80 -8.78 -4.49
CA VAL A 115 9.97 -9.17 -5.27
C VAL A 115 11.23 -9.13 -4.42
N PHE A 116 11.90 -10.27 -4.28
CA PHE A 116 13.24 -10.38 -3.71
C PHE A 116 14.21 -10.98 -4.73
N ALA A 117 15.51 -10.81 -4.51
CA ALA A 117 16.52 -11.54 -5.25
C ALA A 117 17.02 -12.72 -4.40
N VAL A 118 17.33 -13.85 -5.04
CA VAL A 118 18.00 -14.97 -4.34
C VAL A 118 19.50 -14.75 -4.22
N ALA A 119 20.08 -13.95 -5.13
CA ALA A 119 21.47 -13.55 -5.13
C ALA A 119 21.62 -12.13 -5.67
N ASP A 120 22.62 -11.39 -5.17
CA ASP A 120 22.92 -9.99 -5.53
C ASP A 120 21.72 -9.03 -5.45
N PRO A 121 21.22 -8.66 -4.26
CA PRO A 121 21.68 -9.06 -2.93
C PRO A 121 21.16 -10.44 -2.51
N PRO A 122 21.83 -11.12 -1.57
CA PRO A 122 21.35 -12.37 -1.01
C PRO A 122 20.03 -12.17 -0.25
N LEU A 123 19.24 -13.24 -0.16
CA LEU A 123 17.97 -13.24 0.55
C LEU A 123 18.18 -13.16 2.07
N GLU A 124 17.95 -11.99 2.66
CA GLU A 124 18.02 -11.81 4.10
C GLU A 124 16.68 -12.16 4.79
N PRO A 125 16.63 -13.16 5.70
CA PRO A 125 15.39 -13.64 6.31
C PRO A 125 14.63 -12.60 7.12
N ILE A 126 15.35 -11.78 7.90
CA ILE A 126 14.77 -10.72 8.73
C ILE A 126 14.16 -9.63 7.83
N GLN A 127 14.84 -9.25 6.75
CA GLN A 127 14.33 -8.27 5.81
C GLN A 127 13.07 -8.81 5.12
N LEU A 128 13.12 -10.04 4.59
CA LEU A 128 11.95 -10.68 3.97
C LEU A 128 10.76 -10.74 4.95
N SER A 129 11.01 -11.15 6.20
CA SER A 129 9.98 -11.22 7.23
C SER A 129 9.30 -9.86 7.45
N ARG A 130 10.07 -8.76 7.51
CA ARG A 130 9.53 -7.40 7.66
C ARG A 130 8.59 -7.02 6.52
N PHE A 131 8.94 -7.35 5.28
CA PHE A 131 8.08 -7.08 4.12
C PHE A 131 6.83 -7.96 4.11
N LEU A 132 6.94 -9.24 4.47
CA LEU A 132 5.81 -10.16 4.57
C LEU A 132 4.80 -9.68 5.62
N ILE A 133 5.25 -9.30 6.82
CA ILE A 133 4.40 -8.73 7.87
C ILE A 133 3.69 -7.47 7.37
N LYS A 134 4.41 -6.59 6.67
CA LYS A 134 3.80 -5.39 6.11
C LYS A 134 2.74 -5.72 5.06
N ALA A 135 2.98 -6.71 4.20
CA ALA A 135 2.02 -7.12 3.20
C ALA A 135 0.78 -7.77 3.85
N GLU A 136 0.97 -8.69 4.80
CA GLU A 136 -0.10 -9.34 5.55
C GLU A 136 -0.95 -8.34 6.36
N SER A 137 -0.35 -7.29 6.93
CA SER A 137 -1.12 -6.25 7.64
C SER A 137 -2.06 -5.43 6.75
N THR A 138 -1.94 -5.53 5.42
CA THR A 138 -2.90 -4.92 4.49
C THR A 138 -4.15 -5.78 4.26
N GLY A 139 -4.12 -7.06 4.63
CA GLY A 139 -5.17 -8.03 4.34
C GLY A 139 -5.35 -8.36 2.85
N VAL A 140 -4.39 -7.96 2.01
CA VAL A 140 -4.36 -8.23 0.56
C VAL A 140 -3.51 -9.46 0.28
N ASP A 141 -3.88 -10.26 -0.72
CA ASP A 141 -3.16 -11.48 -1.09
C ASP A 141 -1.69 -11.18 -1.44
N VAL A 142 -0.77 -12.01 -0.95
CA VAL A 142 0.68 -11.84 -1.14
C VAL A 142 1.21 -12.88 -2.11
N LEU A 143 1.83 -12.43 -3.19
CA LEU A 143 2.56 -13.28 -4.14
C LEU A 143 4.07 -13.03 -3.98
N LEU A 144 4.80 -14.02 -3.48
CA LEU A 144 6.24 -13.94 -3.29
C LEU A 144 6.98 -14.36 -4.57
N CYS A 145 7.80 -13.46 -5.09
CA CYS A 145 8.56 -13.63 -6.31
C CYS A 145 10.07 -13.52 -6.02
N LEU A 146 10.82 -14.56 -6.37
CA LEU A 146 12.26 -14.66 -6.15
C LEU A 146 13.00 -14.55 -7.48
N ASN A 147 13.53 -13.37 -7.76
CA ASN A 147 14.29 -13.06 -8.96
C ASN A 147 15.76 -13.52 -8.87
N LYS A 148 16.44 -13.54 -10.02
CA LYS A 148 17.85 -13.93 -10.20
C LYS A 148 18.10 -15.39 -9.84
N CYS A 149 17.11 -16.25 -10.05
CA CYS A 149 17.24 -17.68 -9.78
C CYS A 149 18.31 -18.37 -10.64
N ASP A 150 18.78 -17.72 -11.70
CA ASP A 150 19.88 -18.19 -12.54
C ASP A 150 21.26 -18.14 -11.86
N LEU A 151 21.40 -17.40 -10.75
CA LEU A 151 22.66 -17.24 -10.03
C LEU A 151 22.88 -18.28 -8.92
N VAL A 152 21.91 -19.15 -8.67
CA VAL A 152 21.93 -20.14 -7.57
C VAL A 152 21.76 -21.55 -8.11
N SER A 153 22.35 -22.51 -7.41
CA SER A 153 22.22 -23.94 -7.73
C SER A 153 20.80 -24.46 -7.44
N GLU A 154 20.43 -25.57 -8.06
CA GLU A 154 19.11 -26.18 -7.83
C GLU A 154 18.92 -26.66 -6.38
N GLN A 155 20.02 -27.06 -5.71
CA GLN A 155 20.00 -27.43 -4.29
C GLN A 155 19.67 -26.23 -3.41
N GLU A 156 20.29 -25.07 -3.67
CA GLU A 156 19.99 -23.84 -2.92
C GLU A 156 18.56 -23.36 -3.16
N LYS A 157 18.06 -23.46 -4.40
CA LYS A 157 16.64 -23.14 -4.69
C LYS A 157 15.70 -24.02 -3.90
N GLN A 158 15.95 -25.33 -3.84
CA GLN A 158 15.12 -26.26 -3.10
C GLN A 158 15.12 -25.94 -1.61
N GLN A 159 16.29 -25.63 -1.03
CA GLN A 159 16.39 -25.22 0.38
C GLN A 159 15.59 -23.94 0.67
N ILE A 160 15.69 -22.93 -0.19
CA ILE A 160 14.92 -21.69 -0.05
C ILE A 160 13.42 -21.99 -0.19
N ASN A 161 13.04 -22.82 -1.15
CA ASN A 161 11.65 -23.21 -1.37
C ASN A 161 11.05 -23.92 -0.14
N ASP A 162 11.73 -24.94 0.38
CA ASP A 162 11.25 -25.72 1.52
C ASP A 162 11.12 -24.85 2.78
N ARG A 163 12.07 -23.94 2.98
CA ARG A 163 12.02 -22.96 4.06
C ARG A 163 10.81 -22.04 3.96
N LEU A 164 10.54 -21.48 2.77
CA LEU A 164 9.41 -20.57 2.57
C LEU A 164 8.06 -21.28 2.64
N LEU A 165 8.00 -22.52 2.17
CA LEU A 165 6.82 -23.38 2.35
C LEU A 165 6.52 -23.62 3.83
N ALA A 166 7.55 -23.86 4.65
CA ALA A 166 7.39 -23.99 6.10
C ALA A 166 6.86 -22.70 6.75
N TRP A 167 7.18 -21.53 6.17
CA TRP A 167 6.62 -20.24 6.61
C TRP A 167 5.19 -19.98 6.13
N GLY A 168 4.63 -20.86 5.29
CA GLY A 168 3.31 -20.74 4.70
C GLY A 168 3.25 -19.98 3.37
N TYR A 169 4.38 -19.75 2.71
CA TYR A 169 4.44 -19.02 1.44
C TYR A 169 4.90 -19.92 0.29
N GLN A 170 4.25 -19.81 -0.87
CA GLN A 170 4.67 -20.49 -2.10
C GLN A 170 5.47 -19.51 -2.97
N PRO A 171 6.81 -19.59 -3.00
CA PRO A 171 7.62 -18.68 -3.80
C PRO A 171 7.59 -19.05 -5.28
N LEU A 172 7.58 -18.04 -6.15
CA LEU A 172 7.78 -18.19 -7.57
C LEU A 172 9.21 -17.76 -7.96
N PHE A 173 10.02 -18.69 -8.42
CA PHE A 173 11.38 -18.40 -8.88
C PHE A 173 11.37 -17.90 -10.33
N ILE A 174 12.01 -16.76 -10.56
CA ILE A 174 12.14 -16.15 -11.89
C ILE A 174 13.58 -15.70 -12.18
N SER A 175 13.86 -15.53 -13.47
CA SER A 175 15.00 -14.76 -13.93
C SER A 175 14.55 -13.79 -15.00
N VAL A 176 14.56 -12.50 -14.68
CA VAL A 176 14.27 -11.45 -15.68
C VAL A 176 15.32 -11.45 -16.78
N GLN A 177 16.58 -11.71 -16.46
CA GLN A 177 17.68 -11.70 -17.43
C GLN A 177 17.57 -12.85 -18.44
N ASN A 178 17.20 -14.05 -17.98
CA ASN A 178 17.09 -15.24 -18.83
C ASN A 178 15.64 -15.53 -19.25
N HIS A 179 14.71 -14.62 -18.98
CA HIS A 179 13.27 -14.78 -19.24
C HIS A 179 12.64 -16.07 -18.67
N ILE A 180 13.14 -16.53 -17.52
CA ILE A 180 12.63 -17.74 -16.86
C ILE A 180 11.36 -17.39 -16.07
N ASN A 181 10.28 -18.12 -16.31
CA ASN A 181 8.99 -18.04 -15.60
C ASN A 181 8.28 -16.66 -15.64
N ILE A 182 8.69 -15.75 -16.53
CA ILE A 182 8.05 -14.43 -16.69
C ILE A 182 6.59 -14.56 -17.17
N ASN A 183 6.33 -15.51 -18.08
CA ASN A 183 4.97 -15.77 -18.56
C ASN A 183 4.04 -16.30 -17.46
N GLN A 184 4.59 -17.06 -16.50
CA GLN A 184 3.82 -17.53 -15.35
C GLN A 184 3.39 -16.36 -14.47
N ILE A 185 4.29 -15.40 -14.21
CA ILE A 185 3.93 -14.15 -13.53
C ILE A 185 2.83 -13.41 -14.29
N ALA A 186 3.01 -13.18 -15.59
CA ALA A 186 2.02 -12.45 -16.38
C ALA A 186 0.61 -13.08 -16.27
N THR A 187 0.53 -14.41 -16.19
CA THR A 187 -0.72 -15.15 -15.97
C THR A 187 -1.29 -14.92 -14.57
N TYR A 188 -0.47 -14.94 -13.51
CA TYR A 188 -0.92 -14.66 -12.14
C TYR A 188 -1.41 -13.22 -11.93
N LEU A 189 -0.84 -12.28 -12.69
CA LEU A 189 -1.13 -10.86 -12.63
C LEU A 189 -2.31 -10.43 -13.53
N GLN A 190 -2.79 -11.32 -14.39
CA GLN A 190 -3.87 -11.04 -15.33
C GLN A 190 -5.15 -10.59 -14.63
N ASP A 191 -5.79 -9.55 -15.17
CA ASP A 191 -7.07 -8.97 -14.73
C ASP A 191 -7.13 -8.52 -13.25
N LYS A 192 -5.96 -8.30 -12.63
CA LYS A 192 -5.83 -7.88 -11.23
C LYS A 192 -5.11 -6.55 -11.12
N ILE A 193 -5.44 -5.77 -10.09
CA ILE A 193 -4.63 -4.64 -9.63
C ILE A 193 -3.55 -5.18 -8.70
N THR A 194 -2.30 -5.15 -9.17
CA THR A 194 -1.14 -5.67 -8.47
C THR A 194 -0.21 -4.53 -8.06
N VAL A 195 0.17 -4.51 -6.79
CA VAL A 195 1.18 -3.57 -6.27
C VAL A 195 2.53 -4.29 -6.18
N ILE A 196 3.57 -3.73 -6.81
CA ILE A 196 4.93 -4.28 -6.69
C ILE A 196 5.63 -3.65 -5.48
N ALA A 197 6.22 -4.51 -4.64
CA ALA A 197 7.01 -4.15 -3.47
C ALA A 197 8.31 -4.96 -3.41
N GLY A 198 9.31 -4.47 -2.67
CA GLY A 198 10.56 -5.20 -2.39
C GLY A 198 11.75 -4.28 -2.17
N PRO A 199 12.91 -4.78 -1.73
CA PRO A 199 14.09 -3.93 -1.54
C PRO A 199 14.65 -3.39 -2.86
N SER A 200 15.53 -2.40 -2.78
CA SER A 200 16.21 -1.89 -3.96
C SER A 200 17.21 -2.93 -4.53
N GLY A 201 17.45 -2.90 -5.84
CA GLY A 201 18.45 -3.77 -6.50
C GLY A 201 17.97 -5.19 -6.84
N VAL A 202 16.80 -5.60 -6.38
CA VAL A 202 16.22 -6.95 -6.65
C VAL A 202 15.68 -7.13 -8.07
N GLY A 203 15.55 -6.05 -8.84
CA GLY A 203 15.10 -6.10 -10.25
C GLY A 203 13.63 -5.80 -10.50
N LYS A 204 12.94 -5.08 -9.59
CA LYS A 204 11.53 -4.63 -9.78
C LYS A 204 11.32 -3.88 -11.09
N THR A 205 12.11 -2.84 -11.36
CA THR A 205 12.00 -2.04 -12.59
C THR A 205 12.28 -2.87 -13.84
N SER A 206 13.24 -3.79 -13.76
CA SER A 206 13.53 -4.72 -14.86
C SER A 206 12.36 -5.66 -15.11
N LEU A 207 11.70 -6.16 -14.06
CA LEU A 207 10.50 -6.98 -14.16
C LEU A 207 9.35 -6.19 -14.80
N ILE A 208 9.12 -4.95 -14.37
CA ILE A 208 8.09 -4.07 -14.96
C ILE A 208 8.34 -3.87 -16.45
N ASN A 209 9.58 -3.55 -16.85
CA ASN A 209 9.92 -3.38 -18.27
C ASN A 209 9.77 -4.68 -19.08
N SER A 210 10.00 -5.84 -18.46
CA SER A 210 9.78 -7.13 -19.12
C SER A 210 8.30 -7.47 -19.28
N LEU A 211 7.45 -7.03 -18.35
CA LEU A 211 6.00 -7.26 -18.40
C LEU A 211 5.27 -6.23 -19.27
N ILE A 212 5.78 -5.00 -19.31
CA ILE A 212 5.21 -3.86 -20.04
C ILE A 212 6.32 -3.23 -20.90
N PRO A 213 6.55 -3.74 -22.13
CA PRO A 213 7.67 -3.28 -22.96
C PRO A 213 7.62 -1.78 -23.30
N ASP A 214 6.42 -1.20 -23.39
CA ASP A 214 6.22 0.18 -23.85
C ASP A 214 6.58 1.25 -22.80
N ILE A 215 6.74 0.86 -21.53
CA ILE A 215 6.91 1.80 -20.42
C ILE A 215 8.33 2.37 -20.29
N ASN A 216 9.33 1.66 -20.86
CA ASN A 216 10.76 2.04 -20.90
C ASN A 216 11.25 2.78 -19.63
N LEU A 217 10.97 2.24 -18.44
CA LEU A 217 11.43 2.83 -17.18
C LEU A 217 12.95 2.75 -17.11
N ARG A 218 13.60 3.81 -16.64
CA ARG A 218 15.06 3.86 -16.52
C ARG A 218 15.56 2.83 -15.50
N VAL A 219 16.15 1.74 -15.99
CA VAL A 219 16.85 0.74 -15.18
C VAL A 219 18.18 1.34 -14.71
N GLY A 220 18.39 1.49 -13.41
CA GLY A 220 19.69 1.90 -12.86
C GLY A 220 19.70 3.13 -11.96
N GLU A 221 18.60 3.89 -11.84
CA GLU A 221 18.45 4.83 -10.73
C GLU A 221 17.74 4.12 -9.57
N VAL A 222 18.52 3.57 -8.64
CA VAL A 222 18.04 3.30 -7.29
C VAL A 222 17.52 4.61 -6.72
N SER A 223 16.22 4.86 -6.83
CA SER A 223 15.39 5.71 -5.95
C SER A 223 15.99 7.08 -5.53
N GLY A 224 16.93 7.64 -6.28
CA GLY A 224 17.79 8.74 -5.83
C GLY A 224 17.28 10.11 -6.27
N LYS A 225 16.58 10.20 -7.40
CA LYS A 225 15.98 11.48 -7.86
C LYS A 225 14.59 11.75 -7.27
N LEU A 226 14.03 10.81 -6.52
CA LEU A 226 12.84 11.03 -5.70
C LEU A 226 13.15 11.19 -4.19
N ALA A 227 14.42 11.29 -3.80
CA ALA A 227 14.86 11.33 -2.39
C ALA A 227 15.38 12.69 -1.95
N ARG A 228 14.58 13.75 -2.10
CA ARG A 228 14.73 14.98 -1.30
C ARG A 228 13.37 15.58 -1.06
N GLY A 229 12.89 15.46 0.16
CA GLY A 229 11.60 15.94 0.62
C GLY A 229 11.00 14.98 1.61
N ARG A 230 11.40 15.15 2.88
CA ARG A 230 10.53 14.93 4.06
C ARG A 230 9.14 15.42 3.64
N HIS A 231 8.11 14.59 3.75
CA HIS A 231 6.72 14.74 3.22
C HIS A 231 6.39 13.94 1.93
N THR A 232 5.94 12.70 2.15
CA THR A 232 4.62 12.12 1.75
C THR A 232 4.13 12.20 0.29
N THR A 233 3.81 11.02 -0.25
CA THR A 233 2.96 10.72 -1.43
C THR A 233 3.37 11.35 -2.77
N ARG A 234 4.42 10.78 -3.38
CA ARG A 234 4.78 11.03 -4.80
C ARG A 234 3.92 10.13 -5.69
N HIS A 235 3.34 10.72 -6.73
CA HIS A 235 2.37 10.17 -7.70
C HIS A 235 2.28 8.65 -7.82
N VAL A 236 1.05 8.14 -7.71
CA VAL A 236 0.72 6.72 -7.91
C VAL A 236 0.03 6.62 -9.26
N GLU A 237 0.55 5.76 -10.12
CA GLU A 237 0.00 5.49 -11.45
C GLU A 237 -0.12 3.97 -11.64
N LEU A 238 -1.19 3.55 -12.29
CA LEU A 238 -1.42 2.16 -12.71
C LEU A 238 -1.04 2.02 -14.18
N PHE A 239 -0.20 1.03 -14.44
CA PHE A 239 0.24 0.67 -15.77
C PHE A 239 -0.53 -0.56 -16.25
N GLU A 240 -1.12 -0.47 -17.43
CA GLU A 240 -1.82 -1.58 -18.06
C GLU A 240 -0.82 -2.60 -18.62
N MET A 241 -1.04 -3.87 -18.32
CA MET A 241 -0.25 -4.95 -18.90
C MET A 241 -0.84 -5.39 -20.25
N PRO A 242 0.00 -5.78 -21.24
CA PRO A 242 -0.48 -6.31 -22.51
C PRO A 242 -1.35 -7.57 -22.39
N THR A 243 -1.14 -8.36 -21.33
CA THR A 243 -1.90 -9.57 -21.04
C THR A 243 -3.21 -9.31 -20.27
N GLY A 244 -3.54 -8.04 -19.99
CA GLY A 244 -4.62 -7.65 -19.09
C GLY A 244 -4.14 -7.55 -17.64
N GLY A 245 -4.76 -6.67 -16.86
CA GLY A 245 -4.35 -6.35 -15.49
C GLY A 245 -3.63 -5.00 -15.36
N LEU A 246 -3.53 -4.51 -14.12
CA LEU A 246 -3.01 -3.20 -13.77
C LEU A 246 -1.88 -3.33 -12.75
N LEU A 247 -0.78 -2.63 -12.97
CA LEU A 247 0.42 -2.71 -12.17
C LEU A 247 0.75 -1.35 -11.55
N ALA A 248 0.92 -1.31 -10.23
CA ALA A 248 1.40 -0.11 -9.54
C ALA A 248 2.87 -0.30 -9.15
N ASP A 249 3.73 0.66 -9.54
CA ASP A 249 5.04 0.81 -8.91
C ASP A 249 4.90 1.72 -7.69
N THR A 250 5.31 1.23 -6.52
CA THR A 250 5.08 1.94 -5.26
C THR A 250 6.39 2.11 -4.50
N PRO A 251 7.03 3.30 -4.55
CA PRO A 251 8.28 3.53 -3.85
C PRO A 251 8.12 3.45 -2.32
N GLY A 252 6.90 3.70 -1.80
CA GLY A 252 6.59 3.72 -0.37
C GLY A 252 6.59 2.36 0.32
N PHE A 253 6.45 1.25 -0.41
CA PHE A 253 6.55 -0.10 0.17
C PHE A 253 8.01 -0.60 0.28
N ASN A 254 8.99 0.13 -0.26
CA ASN A 254 10.40 -0.33 -0.29
C ASN A 254 11.13 -0.21 1.07
N GLN A 255 10.56 0.52 2.04
CA GLN A 255 11.02 0.58 3.42
C GLN A 255 9.78 0.46 4.32
N PRO A 256 9.36 -0.78 4.66
CA PRO A 256 8.14 -1.00 5.41
C PRO A 256 8.28 -0.54 6.86
N ASP A 257 7.58 0.54 7.23
CA ASP A 257 7.34 0.88 8.63
C ASP A 257 6.31 -0.11 9.22
N LEU A 258 6.67 -0.73 10.33
CA LEU A 258 5.82 -1.65 11.09
C LEU A 258 4.88 -0.85 12.00
N ASP A 259 3.88 -0.23 11.39
CA ASP A 259 2.79 0.44 12.10
C ASP A 259 1.71 -0.57 12.51
N CYS A 260 2.04 -1.54 13.35
CA CYS A 260 1.07 -2.52 13.86
C CYS A 260 1.06 -2.55 15.39
N SER A 261 -0.08 -2.90 15.98
CA SER A 261 -0.13 -3.13 17.41
C SER A 261 0.64 -4.41 17.77
N PRO A 262 1.27 -4.48 18.97
CA PRO A 262 1.94 -5.69 19.44
C PRO A 262 1.05 -6.95 19.42
N GLN A 263 -0.26 -6.75 19.65
CA GLN A 263 -1.26 -7.81 19.69
C GLN A 263 -1.57 -8.36 18.30
N GLU A 264 -1.62 -7.50 17.27
CA GLU A 264 -1.89 -7.93 15.89
C GLU A 264 -0.68 -8.58 15.23
N LEU A 265 0.54 -8.21 15.64
CA LEU A 265 1.78 -8.63 15.01
C LEU A 265 1.87 -10.15 14.82
N ILE A 266 1.45 -10.92 15.84
CA ILE A 266 1.52 -12.39 15.79
C ILE A 266 0.64 -12.98 14.68
N HIS A 267 -0.49 -12.33 14.37
CA HIS A 267 -1.41 -12.78 13.34
C HIS A 267 -0.89 -12.55 11.92
N TYR A 268 0.20 -11.77 11.74
CA TYR A 268 0.83 -11.58 10.44
C TYR A 268 1.85 -12.68 10.09
N PHE A 269 2.05 -13.66 10.97
CA PHE A 269 2.86 -14.84 10.70
C PHE A 269 1.94 -16.05 10.43
N PRO A 270 1.91 -16.61 9.20
CA PRO A 270 1.04 -17.75 8.87
C PRO A 270 1.26 -18.96 9.79
N GLU A 271 2.51 -19.29 10.08
CA GLU A 271 2.88 -20.38 11.00
C GLU A 271 2.43 -20.13 12.45
N ALA A 272 2.42 -18.88 12.90
CA ALA A 272 1.88 -18.52 14.22
C ALA A 272 0.35 -18.60 14.24
N ARG A 273 -0.32 -18.18 13.15
CA ARG A 273 -1.78 -18.35 12.99
C ARG A 273 -2.17 -19.83 13.05
N GLU A 274 -1.41 -20.70 12.39
CA GLU A 274 -1.65 -22.14 12.41
C GLU A 274 -1.53 -22.71 13.84
N ARG A 275 -0.50 -22.30 14.60
CA ARG A 275 -0.34 -22.69 16.01
C ARG A 275 -1.47 -22.19 16.90
N LEU A 276 -1.90 -20.93 16.72
CA LEU A 276 -3.03 -20.34 17.45
C LEU A 276 -4.37 -21.00 17.11
N ALA A 277 -4.50 -21.57 15.91
CA ALA A 277 -5.68 -22.35 15.54
C ALA A 277 -5.69 -23.73 16.21
N ALA A 278 -4.52 -24.31 16.48
CA ALA A 278 -4.38 -25.62 17.11
C ALA A 278 -4.48 -25.56 18.65
N ALA A 279 -3.96 -24.49 19.27
CA ALA A 279 -3.92 -24.34 20.72
C ALA A 279 -4.20 -22.90 21.15
N HIS A 280 -4.76 -22.74 22.34
CA HIS A 280 -5.08 -21.43 22.91
C HIS A 280 -4.07 -21.06 23.97
N CYS A 281 -3.69 -19.78 24.02
CA CYS A 281 -2.89 -19.26 25.13
C CYS A 281 -3.74 -19.22 26.40
N ARG A 282 -3.09 -19.38 27.55
CA ARG A 282 -3.74 -19.24 28.87
C ARG A 282 -4.33 -17.85 29.10
N PHE A 283 -3.64 -16.81 28.62
CA PHE A 283 -4.04 -15.41 28.75
C PHE A 283 -4.61 -14.89 27.44
N SER A 284 -5.67 -14.08 27.52
CA SER A 284 -6.32 -13.46 26.36
C SER A 284 -5.53 -12.29 25.76
N ASP A 285 -4.65 -11.69 26.55
CA ASP A 285 -3.80 -10.54 26.22
C ASP A 285 -2.32 -10.93 26.09
N CYS A 286 -2.05 -12.21 25.81
CA CYS A 286 -0.72 -12.74 25.58
C CYS A 286 -0.04 -12.02 24.41
N ILE A 287 1.17 -11.49 24.64
CA ILE A 287 2.05 -10.92 23.61
C ILE A 287 3.11 -11.92 23.15
N HIS A 288 2.96 -13.19 23.53
CA HIS A 288 3.74 -14.33 23.03
C HIS A 288 5.26 -14.17 23.14
N LYS A 289 5.74 -13.52 24.20
CA LYS A 289 7.16 -13.26 24.44
C LYS A 289 7.73 -14.26 25.46
N ASP A 290 7.25 -14.18 26.69
CA ASP A 290 7.76 -14.95 27.85
C ASP A 290 6.62 -15.48 28.75
N GLU A 291 5.37 -15.47 28.27
CA GLU A 291 4.23 -15.91 29.05
C GLU A 291 4.20 -17.44 29.26
N PRO A 292 3.86 -17.91 30.48
CA PRO A 292 3.72 -19.33 30.74
C PRO A 292 2.50 -19.91 30.00
N ASP A 293 2.64 -21.14 29.49
CA ASP A 293 1.61 -21.84 28.71
C ASP A 293 1.18 -21.08 27.43
N CYS A 294 2.13 -20.41 26.76
CA CYS A 294 1.89 -19.77 25.47
C CYS A 294 1.85 -20.82 24.34
N ALA A 295 0.78 -20.81 23.54
CA ALA A 295 0.60 -21.72 22.41
C ALA A 295 1.60 -21.51 21.26
N VAL A 296 2.23 -20.32 21.21
CA VAL A 296 3.09 -19.89 20.09
C VAL A 296 4.56 -19.76 20.49
N SER A 297 4.86 -19.81 21.78
CA SER A 297 6.23 -19.67 22.26
C SER A 297 7.15 -20.74 21.68
N GLY A 298 8.38 -20.36 21.33
CA GLY A 298 9.47 -21.29 21.09
C GLY A 298 9.76 -21.62 19.61
N ASP A 299 9.87 -22.92 19.34
CA ASP A 299 10.72 -23.53 18.29
C ASP A 299 10.14 -23.41 16.87
N TRP A 300 10.24 -22.20 16.31
CA TRP A 300 10.11 -21.95 14.88
C TRP A 300 11.17 -20.93 14.47
N GLU A 301 11.61 -21.05 13.23
CA GLU A 301 12.74 -20.30 12.71
C GLU A 301 12.60 -18.77 12.88
N ARG A 302 11.40 -18.24 12.61
CA ARG A 302 11.14 -16.80 12.66
C ARG A 302 10.69 -16.28 14.04
N TYR A 303 10.69 -17.11 15.09
CA TYR A 303 10.33 -16.64 16.44
C TYR A 303 11.24 -15.51 16.94
N GLN A 304 12.55 -15.62 16.68
CA GLN A 304 13.50 -14.56 17.02
C GLN A 304 13.20 -13.26 16.27
N HIS A 305 12.85 -13.37 14.98
CA HIS A 305 12.43 -12.20 14.18
C HIS A 305 11.16 -11.58 14.75
N TYR A 306 10.19 -12.40 15.19
CA TYR A 306 8.98 -11.93 15.85
C TYR A 306 9.30 -11.11 17.11
N LEU A 307 10.20 -11.60 17.97
CA LEU A 307 10.61 -10.88 19.18
C LEU A 307 11.27 -9.53 18.86
N GLU A 308 12.13 -9.47 17.85
CA GLU A 308 12.71 -8.21 17.38
C GLU A 308 11.64 -7.22 16.90
N PHE A 309 10.70 -7.66 16.07
CA PHE A 309 9.60 -6.81 15.59
C PHE A 309 8.61 -6.42 16.70
N LEU A 310 8.44 -7.29 17.70
CA LEU A 310 7.60 -7.00 18.86
C LEU A 310 8.22 -5.88 19.70
N ASP A 311 9.53 -5.92 19.91
CA ASP A 311 10.25 -4.85 20.61
C ASP A 311 10.20 -3.52 19.84
N ASP A 312 10.31 -3.57 18.51
CA ASP A 312 10.10 -2.40 17.63
C ASP A 312 8.67 -1.83 17.80
N ALA A 313 7.64 -2.69 17.75
CA ALA A 313 6.24 -2.30 17.87
C ALA A 313 5.91 -1.71 19.26
N LEU A 314 6.42 -2.32 20.33
CA LEU A 314 6.28 -1.82 21.71
C LEU A 314 6.96 -0.45 21.87
N SER A 315 8.16 -0.28 21.29
CA SER A 315 8.88 0.99 21.31
C SER A 315 8.11 2.09 20.60
N HIS A 316 7.53 1.79 19.43
CA HIS A 316 6.71 2.73 18.67
C HIS A 316 5.41 3.10 19.42
N GLN A 317 4.75 2.11 20.03
CA GLN A 317 3.55 2.34 20.84
C GLN A 317 3.84 3.23 22.04
N ASN A 318 4.96 3.00 22.73
CA ASN A 318 5.40 3.82 23.86
C ASN A 318 5.70 5.26 23.44
N GLN A 319 6.39 5.46 22.31
CA GLN A 319 6.63 6.81 21.77
C GLN A 319 5.32 7.53 21.42
N THR A 320 4.38 6.81 20.80
CA THR A 320 3.06 7.36 20.44
C THR A 320 2.28 7.76 21.70
N ASN A 321 2.30 6.93 22.74
CA ASN A 321 1.64 7.22 24.02
C ASN A 321 2.28 8.40 24.76
N GLN A 322 3.61 8.52 24.72
CA GLN A 322 4.33 9.67 25.30
C GLN A 322 4.06 10.97 24.53
N GLN A 323 3.89 10.90 23.21
CA GLN A 323 3.54 12.05 22.37
C GLN A 323 2.06 12.44 22.45
N ALA A 324 1.17 11.52 22.84
CA ALA A 324 -0.27 11.75 22.95
C ALA A 324 -0.66 12.72 24.08
N ASP A 325 0.29 13.28 24.83
CA ASP A 325 0.01 14.27 25.87
C ASP A 325 0.78 15.60 25.70
N PRO A 326 0.48 16.46 24.70
CA PRO A 326 0.96 17.83 24.69
C PRO A 326 -0.01 18.83 25.36
N GLU A 327 -1.31 18.55 25.40
CA GLU A 327 -2.36 19.35 26.08
C GLU A 327 -3.72 18.77 25.68
N SER A 328 -4.36 17.97 26.53
CA SER A 328 -5.80 17.73 26.37
C SER A 328 -6.51 19.08 26.29
N SER A 329 -7.11 19.40 25.14
CA SER A 329 -7.83 20.66 24.92
C SER A 329 -9.07 20.78 25.79
N LEU A 330 -9.40 19.76 26.58
CA LEU A 330 -10.55 19.70 27.47
C LEU A 330 -10.07 19.50 28.92
N LYS A 331 -10.54 20.35 29.83
CA LYS A 331 -10.40 20.16 31.28
C LYS A 331 -11.70 19.57 31.80
N LEU A 332 -11.62 18.45 32.52
CA LEU A 332 -12.75 17.91 33.26
C LEU A 332 -12.93 18.76 34.53
N ILE A 333 -14.08 19.44 34.67
CA ILE A 333 -14.40 20.20 35.88
C ILE A 333 -15.57 19.50 36.57
N SER A 334 -15.39 19.18 37.85
CA SER A 334 -16.46 18.69 38.73
C SER A 334 -17.29 19.86 39.22
N LYS A 335 -18.57 19.91 38.82
CA LYS A 335 -19.54 20.83 39.43
C LYS A 335 -20.17 20.14 40.64
N GLY A 336 -20.52 20.91 41.67
CA GLY A 336 -21.18 20.39 42.87
C GLY A 336 -22.43 19.56 42.52
N LYS A 337 -22.64 18.45 43.25
CA LYS A 337 -23.59 17.34 42.97
C LYS A 337 -23.12 16.27 41.96
N GLY A 338 -21.82 16.00 41.86
CA GLY A 338 -21.30 14.79 41.20
C GLY A 338 -21.42 14.76 39.67
N GLN A 339 -21.69 15.89 39.03
CA GLN A 339 -21.71 16.01 37.57
C GLN A 339 -20.37 16.56 37.08
N SER A 340 -19.75 15.85 36.14
CA SER A 340 -18.51 16.26 35.46
C SER A 340 -18.83 16.79 34.06
N GLN A 341 -18.27 17.96 33.72
CA GLN A 341 -18.41 18.55 32.39
C GLN A 341 -17.02 18.78 31.80
N TYR A 342 -16.85 18.40 30.53
CA TYR A 342 -15.64 18.71 29.76
C TYR A 342 -15.76 20.12 29.19
N GLU A 343 -14.85 21.02 29.57
CA GLU A 343 -14.78 22.38 29.03
C GLU A 343 -13.45 22.58 28.27
N PRO A 344 -13.47 23.27 27.12
CA PRO A 344 -12.25 23.56 26.38
C PRO A 344 -11.29 24.45 27.20
N LYS A 345 -10.04 24.01 27.33
CA LYS A 345 -8.96 24.82 27.88
C LYS A 345 -8.72 25.97 26.91
N LEU A 346 -8.83 27.20 27.41
CA LEU A 346 -8.40 28.39 26.69
C LEU A 346 -6.90 28.23 26.38
N GLU A 347 -6.53 28.33 25.10
CA GLU A 347 -5.13 28.29 24.67
C GLU A 347 -4.29 29.23 25.54
N SER A 348 -3.17 28.74 26.05
CA SER A 348 -2.21 29.62 26.69
C SER A 348 -1.76 30.64 25.65
N LYS A 349 -2.05 31.93 25.87
CA LYS A 349 -1.79 32.99 24.89
C LYS A 349 -0.33 32.88 24.43
N LYS A 350 -0.12 32.58 23.15
CA LYS A 350 1.19 32.45 22.46
C LYS A 350 2.15 33.64 22.67
N TYR A 351 1.62 34.76 23.17
CA TYR A 351 2.33 36.01 23.45
C TYR A 351 2.33 36.40 24.94
N ARG A 352 2.16 35.45 25.87
CA ARG A 352 2.33 35.75 27.29
C ARG A 352 3.81 36.07 27.54
N ARG A 353 4.12 37.35 27.81
CA ARG A 353 5.45 37.77 28.21
C ARG A 353 5.93 36.90 29.38
N ILE A 354 7.06 36.24 29.18
CA ILE A 354 7.76 35.48 30.22
C ILE A 354 8.06 36.45 31.38
N SER A 355 7.89 36.00 32.61
CA SER A 355 8.15 36.86 33.77
C SER A 355 9.63 37.27 33.77
N ARG A 356 9.92 38.52 34.16
CA ARG A 356 11.32 39.00 34.28
C ARG A 356 12.16 38.09 35.19
N LYS A 357 11.55 37.45 36.19
CA LYS A 357 12.22 36.54 37.10
C LYS A 357 12.71 35.28 36.39
N THR A 358 11.87 34.69 35.52
CA THR A 358 12.23 33.52 34.72
C THR A 358 13.33 33.86 33.71
N GLN A 359 13.23 35.02 33.04
CA GLN A 359 14.29 35.49 32.12
C GLN A 359 15.64 35.68 32.82
N LEU A 360 15.66 36.13 34.07
CA LEU A 360 16.89 36.29 34.85
C LEU A 360 17.48 34.95 35.29
N GLN A 361 16.64 33.95 35.57
CA GLN A 361 17.12 32.60 35.90
C GLN A 361 17.75 31.93 34.67
N ASP A 362 17.09 31.98 33.51
CA ASP A 362 17.63 31.42 32.27
C ASP A 362 18.98 32.07 31.90
N LEU A 363 19.11 33.38 32.09
CA LEU A 363 20.37 34.10 31.87
C LEU A 363 21.48 33.63 32.82
N GLN A 364 21.17 33.40 34.10
CA GLN A 364 22.14 32.90 35.07
C GLN A 364 22.56 31.46 34.77
N GLU A 365 21.66 30.63 34.26
CA GLU A 365 21.94 29.25 33.87
C GLU A 365 22.89 29.22 32.66
N LEU A 366 22.63 30.05 31.65
CA LEU A 366 23.52 30.21 30.49
C LEU A 366 24.93 30.69 30.86
N TYR A 367 25.05 31.57 31.86
CA TYR A 367 26.37 31.99 32.35
C TYR A 367 27.12 30.83 33.01
N ARG A 368 26.42 30.00 33.80
CA ARG A 368 27.03 28.83 34.44
C ARG A 368 27.49 27.79 33.41
N GLU A 369 26.67 27.51 32.41
CA GLU A 369 27.03 26.59 31.33
C GLU A 369 28.19 27.09 30.44
N SER A 370 28.51 28.39 30.50
CA SER A 370 29.65 28.97 29.79
C SER A 370 30.95 29.00 30.61
N GLU A 371 30.85 28.77 31.92
CA GLU A 371 31.99 28.73 32.86
C GLU A 371 32.46 27.29 33.16
N ASP A 372 31.63 26.28 32.87
CA ASP A 372 31.97 24.85 32.82
C ASP A 372 32.46 24.43 31.42
#